data_AF-A0A6P4F4D4-F1
#
_entry.id   AF-A0A6P4F4D4-F1
#
_cell.length_a   1.000
_cell.length_b   1.000
_cell.length_c   1.000
_cell.angle_alpha   90.00
_cell.angle_beta   90.00
_cell.angle_gamma   90.00
#
_symmetry.space_group_name_H-M   'P 1'
#
loop_
_entity.id
_entity.type
_entity.pdbx_description
1 polymer ?
#
loop_
_entity_poly.entity_id
_entity_poly.type
_entity_poly.pdbx_seq_one_letter_code
_entity_poly.pdbx_strand_id
1 'polypeptide(L)'
;MDCGFIDPQATLSAALAKKDIRLFVEALDSGAQAALQDDRHTCIYEKALSTRGCWDFIKACILKGCGVNYINQKLNKAAVSYAADSRDPKNLAALLRDREGAKVRVDRKYAQLTPLNSLAKNLTEEIASDVLHKAAFN
;
A
#
# COMPACT_ATOMS: atom_id res chain seq x y z
N MET A 1 37.51 5.31 -12.39
CA MET A 1 36.73 5.38 -11.15
C MET A 1 35.31 5.00 -11.53
N ASP A 2 34.94 3.73 -11.37
CA ASP A 2 33.54 3.33 -11.47
C ASP A 2 32.87 3.80 -10.19
N CYS A 3 32.27 4.98 -10.22
CA CYS A 3 31.21 5.29 -9.28
C CYS A 3 30.12 4.26 -9.56
N GLY A 4 30.04 3.22 -8.74
CA GLY A 4 29.01 2.20 -8.84
C GLY A 4 27.66 2.90 -8.74
N PHE A 5 27.04 3.18 -9.89
CA PHE A 5 25.71 3.75 -9.96
C PHE A 5 24.77 2.72 -9.34
N ILE A 6 24.48 2.90 -8.06
CA ILE A 6 23.43 2.15 -7.39
C ILE A 6 22.14 2.59 -8.06
N ASP A 7 21.50 1.68 -8.79
CA ASP A 7 20.20 1.92 -9.40
C ASP A 7 19.18 2.26 -8.28
N PRO A 8 18.63 3.50 -8.26
CA PRO A 8 17.64 3.89 -7.26
C PRO A 8 16.41 3.00 -7.31
N GLN A 9 16.02 2.46 -8.49
CA GLN A 9 14.85 1.60 -8.62
C GLN A 9 15.09 0.23 -7.98
N ALA A 10 16.26 -0.38 -8.19
CA ALA A 10 16.67 -1.60 -7.51
C ALA A 10 16.72 -1.41 -5.99
N THR A 11 17.24 -0.27 -5.53
CA THR A 11 17.31 0.10 -4.10
C THR A 11 15.93 0.23 -3.49
N LEU A 12 15.01 0.90 -4.18
CA LEU A 12 13.62 1.06 -3.75
C LEU A 12 12.93 -0.29 -3.54
N SER A 13 13.10 -1.22 -4.49
CA SER A 13 12.57 -2.58 -4.41
C SER A 13 13.15 -3.36 -3.23
N ALA A 14 14.48 -3.33 -3.06
CA ALA A 14 15.16 -4.02 -1.98
C ALA A 14 14.79 -3.47 -0.60
N ALA A 15 14.64 -2.15 -0.47
CA ALA A 15 14.25 -1.49 0.76
C ALA A 15 12.84 -1.89 1.20
N LEU A 16 11.88 -1.98 0.27
CA LEU A 16 10.53 -2.49 0.58
C LEU A 16 10.56 -3.95 1.05
N ALA A 17 11.34 -4.81 0.37
CA ALA A 17 11.47 -6.22 0.74
C ALA A 17 12.08 -6.41 2.13
N LYS A 18 13.06 -5.57 2.50
CA LYS A 18 13.70 -5.56 3.82
C LYS A 18 12.93 -4.78 4.88
N LYS A 19 11.82 -4.12 4.51
CA LYS A 19 11.07 -3.20 5.39
C LYS A 19 11.94 -2.07 5.95
N ASP A 20 12.92 -1.60 5.19
CA ASP A 20 13.76 -0.45 5.55
C ASP A 20 13.17 0.86 5.00
N ILE A 21 12.42 1.59 5.83
CA ILE A 21 11.79 2.84 5.41
C ILE A 21 12.81 3.95 5.11
N ARG A 22 13.98 3.95 5.76
CA ARG A 22 14.97 5.01 5.55
C ARG A 22 15.58 4.91 4.17
N LEU A 23 16.04 3.71 3.82
CA LEU A 23 16.59 3.43 2.50
C LEU A 23 15.53 3.58 1.40
N PHE A 24 14.27 3.27 1.70
CA PHE A 24 13.16 3.46 0.78
C PHE A 24 12.93 4.94 0.44
N VAL A 25 12.94 5.82 1.45
CA VAL A 25 12.81 7.27 1.25
C VAL A 25 14.00 7.83 0.49
N GLU A 26 15.22 7.42 0.85
CA GLU A 26 16.44 7.83 0.15
C GLU A 26 16.43 7.43 -1.34
N ALA A 27 15.93 6.24 -1.66
CA ALA A 27 15.77 5.81 -3.04
C ALA A 27 14.76 6.69 -3.81
N LEU A 28 13.63 7.05 -3.19
CA LEU A 28 12.67 7.99 -3.79
C LEU A 28 13.27 9.39 -3.97
N ASP A 29 14.05 9.86 -3.00
CA ASP A 29 14.78 11.14 -3.08
C ASP A 29 15.82 11.13 -4.20
N SER A 30 16.42 9.97 -4.47
CA SER A 30 17.39 9.74 -5.55
C SER A 30 16.74 9.52 -6.92
N GLY A 31 15.42 9.70 -7.04
CA GLY A 31 14.69 9.65 -8.31
C GLY A 31 14.04 8.31 -8.65
N ALA A 32 14.03 7.34 -7.73
CA ALA A 32 13.27 6.11 -7.92
C ALA A 32 11.77 6.41 -8.00
N GLN A 33 11.06 5.64 -8.83
CA GLN A 33 9.65 5.87 -9.11
C GLN A 33 8.80 4.72 -8.56
N ALA A 34 8.06 4.99 -7.48
CA ALA A 34 7.19 3.97 -6.87
C ALA A 34 6.04 3.52 -7.77
N ALA A 35 5.59 4.37 -8.70
CA ALA A 35 4.53 4.06 -9.66
C ALA A 35 5.04 3.47 -10.99
N LEU A 36 6.37 3.30 -11.15
CA LEU A 36 6.95 2.67 -12.33
C LEU A 36 6.54 1.19 -12.37
N GLN A 37 5.95 0.77 -13.49
CA GLN A 37 5.52 -0.61 -13.69
C GLN A 37 6.70 -1.48 -14.11
N ASP A 38 6.77 -2.69 -13.55
CA ASP A 38 7.63 -3.76 -14.01
C ASP A 38 6.99 -4.55 -15.17
N ASP A 39 7.72 -5.53 -15.70
CA ASP A 39 7.26 -6.38 -16.81
C ASP A 39 5.97 -7.16 -16.50
N ARG A 40 5.60 -7.28 -15.22
CA ARG A 40 4.34 -7.91 -14.78
C ARG A 40 3.19 -6.92 -14.68
N HIS A 41 3.39 -5.69 -15.17
CA HIS A 41 2.47 -4.58 -15.04
C HIS A 41 2.16 -4.22 -13.58
N THR A 42 3.08 -4.51 -12.65
CA THR A 42 2.93 -4.15 -11.24
C THR A 42 3.93 -3.09 -10.83
N CYS A 43 3.62 -2.27 -9.82
CA CYS A 43 4.56 -1.27 -9.31
C CYS A 43 4.86 -1.41 -7.81
N ILE A 44 5.90 -0.73 -7.34
CA ILE A 44 6.28 -0.72 -5.91
C ILE A 44 5.15 -0.16 -5.04
N TYR A 45 4.43 0.84 -5.52
CA TYR A 45 3.31 1.42 -4.79
C TYR A 45 2.19 0.39 -4.54
N GLU A 46 1.84 -0.42 -5.54
CA GLU A 46 0.88 -1.52 -5.38
C GLU A 46 1.37 -2.58 -4.40
N LYS A 47 2.65 -2.95 -4.48
CA LYS A 47 3.27 -3.91 -3.55
C LYS A 47 3.20 -3.38 -2.12
N ALA A 48 3.49 -2.10 -1.90
CA ALA A 48 3.35 -1.46 -0.59
C ALA A 48 1.89 -1.46 -0.11
N LEU A 49 0.93 -1.11 -0.97
CA LEU A 49 -0.49 -1.12 -0.64
C LEU A 49 -0.99 -2.50 -0.22
N SER A 50 -0.57 -3.57 -0.89
CA SER A 50 -1.03 -4.94 -0.62
C SER A 50 -0.24 -5.72 0.42
N THR A 51 0.83 -5.17 0.98
CA THR A 51 1.66 -5.87 1.97
C THR A 51 1.36 -5.35 3.37
N ARG A 52 1.03 -6.24 4.32
CA ARG A 52 0.82 -5.87 5.75
C ARG A 52 2.02 -5.10 6.31
N GLY A 53 1.75 -4.11 7.16
CA GLY A 53 2.78 -3.29 7.83
C GLY A 53 3.54 -2.36 6.89
N CYS A 54 2.94 -1.88 5.80
CA CYS A 54 3.57 -0.97 4.84
C CYS A 54 3.04 0.46 4.93
N TRP A 55 2.32 0.82 5.99
CA TRP A 55 1.65 2.11 6.11
C TRP A 55 2.59 3.31 5.99
N ASP A 56 3.83 3.21 6.48
CA ASP A 56 4.87 4.24 6.29
C ASP A 56 5.35 4.34 4.84
N PHE A 57 5.51 3.20 4.15
CA PHE A 57 5.91 3.14 2.75
C PHE A 57 4.82 3.74 1.84
N ILE A 58 3.55 3.45 2.14
CA ILE A 58 2.40 4.05 1.44
C ILE A 58 2.41 5.58 1.60
N LYS A 59 2.67 6.09 2.81
CA LYS A 59 2.81 7.53 3.05
C LYS A 59 3.96 8.12 2.25
N ALA A 60 5.13 7.49 2.24
CA ALA A 60 6.29 7.95 1.48
C ALA A 60 5.99 8.00 -0.03
N CYS A 61 5.38 6.97 -0.60
CA CYS A 61 4.95 6.95 -1.99
C CYS A 61 4.01 8.12 -2.33
N ILE A 62 3.01 8.38 -1.50
CA ILE A 62 2.03 9.45 -1.74
C ILE A 62 2.69 10.83 -1.62
N LEU A 63 3.59 11.03 -0.64
CA LEU A 63 4.38 12.26 -0.50
C LEU A 63 5.27 12.51 -1.72
N LYS A 64 5.68 11.45 -2.42
CA LYS A 64 6.50 11.51 -3.64
C LYS A 64 5.68 11.45 -4.93
N GLY A 65 4.37 11.72 -4.85
CA GLY A 65 3.52 11.93 -6.02
C GLY A 65 2.67 10.74 -6.45
N CYS A 66 2.68 9.61 -5.71
CA CYS A 66 1.73 8.53 -6.00
C CYS A 66 0.29 8.98 -5.70
N GLY A 67 -0.58 8.85 -6.69
CA GLY A 67 -1.99 9.23 -6.56
C GLY A 67 -2.75 8.29 -5.62
N VAL A 68 -3.54 8.87 -4.72
CA VAL A 68 -4.45 8.10 -3.84
C VAL A 68 -5.58 7.39 -4.61
N ASN A 69 -5.92 7.92 -5.80
CA ASN A 69 -6.89 7.35 -6.73
C ASN A 69 -6.21 6.61 -7.89
N TYR A 70 -4.94 6.19 -7.72
CA TYR A 70 -4.22 5.40 -8.71
C TYR A 70 -5.03 4.17 -9.12
N ILE A 71 -5.04 3.89 -10.42
CA ILE A 71 -5.70 2.73 -11.02
C ILE A 71 -4.69 2.06 -11.93
N ASN A 72 -4.41 0.80 -11.66
CA ASN A 72 -3.73 -0.05 -12.62
C ASN A 72 -4.71 -0.33 -13.77
N GLN A 73 -4.44 0.23 -14.96
CA GLN A 73 -5.33 0.08 -16.11
C GLN A 73 -5.38 -1.35 -16.66
N LYS A 74 -4.29 -2.12 -16.50
CA LYS A 74 -4.21 -3.51 -16.98
C LYS A 74 -5.04 -4.44 -16.11
N LEU A 75 -5.01 -4.23 -14.79
CA LEU A 75 -5.76 -5.03 -13.82
C LEU A 75 -7.11 -4.42 -13.44
N ASN A 76 -7.41 -3.21 -13.94
CA ASN A 76 -8.55 -2.38 -13.54
C ASN A 76 -8.72 -2.32 -12.00
N LYS A 77 -7.60 -2.23 -11.28
CA LYS A 77 -7.56 -2.32 -9.82
C LYS A 77 -7.07 -1.01 -9.22
N ALA A 78 -7.84 -0.48 -8.27
CA ALA A 78 -7.57 0.80 -7.65
C ALA A 78 -6.67 0.64 -6.41
N ALA A 79 -5.93 1.69 -6.05
CA ALA A 79 -5.07 1.73 -4.87
C ALA A 79 -5.81 1.28 -3.58
N VAL A 80 -7.07 1.68 -3.44
CA VAL A 80 -7.92 1.31 -2.30
C VAL A 80 -8.22 -0.20 -2.26
N SER A 81 -8.34 -0.85 -3.41
CA SER A 81 -8.51 -2.31 -3.52
C SER A 81 -7.23 -3.03 -3.07
N TYR A 82 -6.05 -2.55 -3.50
CA TYR A 82 -4.77 -3.11 -3.03
C TYR A 82 -4.59 -2.95 -1.51
N ALA A 83 -4.96 -1.77 -0.96
CA ALA A 83 -4.92 -1.52 0.48
C ALA A 83 -5.88 -2.43 1.25
N ALA A 84 -7.10 -2.64 0.77
CA ALA A 84 -8.05 -3.57 1.36
C ALA A 84 -7.52 -5.01 1.35
N ASP A 85 -6.88 -5.44 0.25
CA ASP A 85 -6.30 -6.78 0.12
C ASP A 85 -5.14 -7.03 1.09
N SER A 86 -4.46 -5.98 1.57
CA SER A 86 -3.44 -6.15 2.61
C SER A 86 -4.01 -6.65 3.94
N ARG A 87 -5.33 -6.47 4.18
CA ARG A 87 -5.97 -6.75 5.47
C ARG A 87 -5.27 -6.04 6.64
N ASP A 88 -4.66 -4.89 6.37
CA ASP A 88 -4.05 -4.03 7.37
C ASP A 88 -4.82 -2.71 7.45
N PRO A 89 -5.56 -2.45 8.54
CA PRO A 89 -6.31 -1.21 8.69
C PRO A 89 -5.38 0.03 8.69
N LYS A 90 -4.09 -0.11 9.07
CA LYS A 90 -3.12 0.99 9.02
C LYS A 90 -2.73 1.35 7.59
N ASN A 91 -2.63 0.36 6.69
CA ASN A 91 -2.38 0.62 5.26
C ASN A 91 -3.55 1.39 4.63
N LEU A 92 -4.77 0.96 4.92
CA LEU A 92 -5.96 1.64 4.44
C LEU A 92 -6.07 3.05 5.03
N ALA A 93 -5.83 3.22 6.33
CA ALA A 93 -5.81 4.53 6.97
C ALA A 93 -4.72 5.46 6.38
N ALA A 94 -3.54 4.93 6.03
CA ALA A 94 -2.48 5.69 5.38
C ALA A 94 -2.87 6.18 3.98
N LEU A 95 -3.64 5.39 3.24
CA LEU A 95 -4.18 5.77 1.93
C LEU A 95 -5.31 6.81 2.08
N LEU A 96 -6.28 6.55 2.96
CA LEU A 96 -7.50 7.34 3.19
C LEU A 96 -7.29 8.62 4.00
N ARG A 97 -6.09 8.83 4.56
CA ARG A 97 -5.78 10.02 5.34
C ARG A 97 -6.10 11.27 4.53
N ASP A 98 -6.87 12.17 5.14
CA ASP A 98 -7.27 13.42 4.51
C ASP A 98 -6.03 14.24 4.14
N ARG A 99 -6.01 14.69 2.89
CA ARG A 99 -4.94 15.50 2.31
C ARG A 99 -5.62 16.59 1.51
N GLU A 100 -5.23 17.84 1.76
CA GLU A 100 -5.79 18.99 1.06
C GLU A 100 -5.75 18.76 -0.45
N GLY A 101 -6.94 18.73 -1.08
CA GLY A 101 -7.10 18.54 -2.53
C GLY A 101 -7.16 17.09 -3.04
N ALA A 102 -6.93 16.06 -2.22
CA ALA A 102 -6.92 14.66 -2.65
C ALA A 102 -7.88 13.78 -1.83
N LYS A 103 -9.19 13.85 -2.15
CA LYS A 103 -10.17 12.91 -1.60
C LYS A 103 -10.07 11.55 -2.29
N VAL A 104 -9.92 10.49 -1.51
CA VAL A 104 -9.97 9.12 -2.03
C VAL A 104 -11.39 8.80 -2.48
N ARG A 105 -11.54 8.33 -3.71
CA ARG A 105 -12.81 7.87 -4.28
C ARG A 105 -13.11 6.46 -3.77
N VAL A 106 -13.72 6.40 -2.59
CA VAL A 106 -14.08 5.16 -1.87
C VAL A 106 -15.36 4.50 -2.41
N ASP A 107 -16.06 5.18 -3.30
CA ASP A 107 -17.34 4.84 -3.91
C ASP A 107 -17.23 3.91 -5.14
N ARG A 108 -16.01 3.63 -5.62
CA ARG A 108 -15.80 2.74 -6.77
C ARG A 108 -15.88 1.26 -6.35
N LYS A 109 -16.98 0.60 -6.73
CA LYS A 109 -17.22 -0.84 -6.50
C LYS A 109 -16.16 -1.70 -7.24
N TYR A 110 -15.53 -2.64 -6.53
CA TYR A 110 -14.75 -3.73 -7.12
C TYR A 110 -15.25 -5.06 -6.53
N ALA A 111 -15.63 -6.02 -7.37
CA ALA A 111 -16.14 -7.34 -6.96
C ALA A 111 -17.37 -7.34 -6.03
N GLN A 112 -18.36 -6.44 -6.27
CA GLN A 112 -19.62 -6.34 -5.49
C GLN A 112 -19.47 -6.00 -3.99
N LEU A 113 -18.26 -5.72 -3.51
CA LEU A 113 -17.99 -5.23 -2.16
C LEU A 113 -17.30 -3.86 -2.26
N THR A 114 -17.73 -2.91 -1.44
CA THR A 114 -16.94 -1.70 -1.25
C THR A 114 -15.64 -2.09 -0.53
N PRO A 115 -14.51 -1.41 -0.76
CA PRO A 115 -13.27 -1.65 0.00
C PRO A 115 -13.48 -1.57 1.52
N LEU A 116 -14.42 -0.73 1.95
CA LEU A 116 -14.92 -0.64 3.33
C LEU A 116 -15.67 -1.90 3.78
N ASN A 117 -16.53 -2.51 2.95
CA ASN A 117 -17.21 -3.76 3.29
C ASN A 117 -16.23 -4.94 3.38
N SER A 118 -15.22 -4.99 2.50
CA SER A 118 -14.17 -6.00 2.58
C SER A 118 -13.33 -5.84 3.86
N LEU A 119 -13.01 -4.60 4.26
CA LEU A 119 -12.33 -4.36 5.53
C LEU A 119 -13.23 -4.72 6.72
N ALA A 120 -14.49 -4.27 6.73
CA ALA A 120 -15.43 -4.52 7.83
C ALA A 120 -15.66 -6.01 8.06
N LYS A 121 -15.82 -6.80 6.98
CA LYS A 121 -15.98 -8.26 7.05
C LYS A 121 -14.76 -8.97 7.63
N ASN A 122 -13.54 -8.53 7.28
CA ASN A 122 -12.32 -9.13 7.80
C ASN A 122 -11.97 -8.62 9.22
N LEU A 123 -12.32 -7.37 9.56
CA LEU A 123 -12.17 -6.84 10.92
C LEU A 123 -13.09 -7.59 11.89
N THR A 124 -14.30 -7.98 11.46
CA THR A 124 -15.14 -8.88 12.26
C THR A 124 -14.53 -10.26 12.44
N GLU A 125 -13.75 -10.79 11.49
CA GLU A 125 -13.04 -12.07 11.66
C GLU A 125 -11.84 -11.96 12.62
N GLU A 126 -11.07 -10.87 12.52
CA GLU A 126 -9.94 -10.58 13.43
C GLU A 126 -10.45 -10.29 14.86
N ILE A 127 -11.53 -9.53 15.00
CA ILE A 127 -12.22 -9.30 16.28
C ILE A 127 -12.87 -10.59 16.79
N ALA A 128 -13.51 -11.40 15.92
CA ALA A 128 -14.12 -12.66 16.34
C ALA A 128 -13.08 -13.67 16.85
N SER A 129 -11.91 -13.76 16.21
CA SER A 129 -10.81 -14.58 16.70
C SER A 129 -10.29 -14.07 18.05
N ASP A 130 -10.20 -12.76 18.24
CA ASP A 130 -9.70 -12.15 19.48
C ASP A 130 -10.71 -12.27 20.63
N VAL A 131 -12.01 -12.24 20.33
CA VAL A 131 -13.11 -12.50 21.28
C VAL A 131 -13.21 -13.98 21.63
N LEU A 132 -13.05 -14.89 20.67
CA LEU A 132 -13.01 -16.34 20.94
C LEU A 132 -11.79 -16.72 21.78
N HIS A 133 -10.63 -16.11 21.54
CA HIS A 133 -9.45 -16.37 22.37
C HIS A 133 -9.60 -15.86 23.80
N LYS A 134 -10.29 -14.73 24.00
CA LYS A 134 -10.57 -14.15 25.33
C LYS A 134 -11.75 -14.81 26.06
N ALA A 135 -12.68 -15.42 25.32
CA ALA A 135 -13.81 -16.17 25.87
C ALA A 135 -13.43 -17.60 26.32
N ALA A 136 -12.30 -18.14 25.87
CA ALA A 136 -11.82 -19.47 26.27
C ALA A 136 -11.01 -19.50 27.59
N PHE A 137 -10.85 -18.35 28.27
CA PHE A 137 -10.13 -18.21 29.55
C PHE A 137 -10.98 -17.58 30.67
N ASN A 138 -12.32 -17.60 30.55
CA ASN A 138 -13.23 -17.24 31.66
C ASN A 138 -14.11 -18.43 32.03
#